data_AF-A0A918U1X6-F1
#
_entry.id   AF-A0A918U1X6-F1
#
_cell.length_a   1.000
_cell.length_b   1.000
_cell.length_c   1.000
_cell.angle_alpha   90.00
_cell.angle_beta   90.00
_cell.angle_gamma   90.00
#
_symmetry.space_group_name_H-M   'P 1'
#
loop_
_entity.id
_entity.type
_entity.pdbx_description
1 polymer ?
#
loop_
_entity_poly.entity_id
_entity_poly.type
_entity_poly.pdbx_seq_one_letter_code
_entity_poly.pdbx_strand_id
1 'polypeptide(L)' 'MQVQDQGAEIVVTMAREEFFLVQSLMSEALETGDDCDFDTRVGATKDEVRSLLRSLPDLPLSGG' A
#
# COMPACT_ATOMS: atom_id res chain seq x y z
N MET A 1 9.44 9.74 -3.17
CA MET A 1 7.99 9.91 -2.94
C MET A 1 7.54 11.39 -2.90
N GLN A 2 6.41 11.71 -3.55
CA GLN A 2 5.67 12.98 -3.49
C GLN A 2 4.19 12.66 -3.24
N VAL A 3 3.51 13.47 -2.42
CA VAL A 3 2.09 13.30 -2.08
C VAL A 3 1.35 14.57 -2.48
N GLN A 4 0.25 14.42 -3.21
CA GLN A 4 -0.63 15.50 -3.62
C GLN A 4 -2.04 15.18 -3.17
N ASP A 5 -2.63 16.08 -2.39
CA ASP A 5 -4.04 16.01 -2.01
C ASP A 5 -4.86 16.77 -3.06
N GLN A 6 -5.72 16.06 -3.79
CA GLN A 6 -6.62 16.63 -4.81
C GLN A 6 -8.06 16.78 -4.29
N GLY A 7 -8.25 16.72 -2.96
CA GLY A 7 -9.53 16.84 -2.27
C GLY A 7 -10.33 15.53 -2.28
N ALA A 8 -10.71 15.05 -3.46
CA ALA A 8 -11.46 13.80 -3.58
C ALA A 8 -10.56 12.55 -3.49
N GLU A 9 -9.27 12.71 -3.77
CA GLU A 9 -8.29 11.63 -3.77
C GLU A 9 -6.90 12.14 -3.37
N ILE A 10 -6.07 11.22 -2.88
CA ILE A 10 -4.65 11.45 -2.60
C ILE A 10 -3.85 10.73 -3.68
N VAL A 11 -3.06 11.50 -4.45
CA VAL A 11 -2.15 10.96 -5.46
C VAL A 11 -0.74 10.88 -4.88
N VAL A 12 -0.18 9.68 -4.86
CA VAL A 12 1.19 9.44 -4.41
C VAL A 12 2.05 9.07 -5.61
N THR A 13 3.04 9.91 -5.91
CA THR A 13 4.04 9.65 -6.95
C THR A 13 5.31 9.15 -6.29
N MET A 14 5.82 8.00 -6.71
CA MET A 14 7.03 7.40 -6.14
C MET A 14 7.86 6.71 -7.22
N ALA A 15 9.12 6.44 -6.93
CA ALA A 15 9.95 5.62 -7.79
C ALA A 15 9.42 4.17 -7.84
N ARG A 16 9.72 3.46 -8.92
CA ARG A 16 9.27 2.07 -9.10
C ARG A 16 9.73 1.16 -7.95
N GLU A 17 10.97 1.33 -7.49
CA GLU A 17 11.53 0.57 -6.37
C GLU A 17 10.79 0.85 -5.06
N GLU A 18 10.42 2.12 -4.82
CA GLU A 18 9.61 2.52 -3.67
C GLU A 18 8.22 1.87 -3.73
N PHE A 19 7.61 1.78 -4.92
CA PHE A 19 6.31 1.13 -5.10
C PHE A 19 6.35 -0.36 -4.71
N PHE A 20 7.33 -1.11 -5.22
CA PHE A 20 7.46 -2.53 -4.88
C PHE A 20 7.77 -2.75 -3.40
N LEU A 21 8.55 -1.85 -2.79
CA LEU A 21 8.80 -1.90 -1.35
C LEU A 21 7.50 -1.71 -0.56
N VAL A 22 6.68 -0.70 -0.88
CA VAL A 22 5.39 -0.47 -0.21
C VAL A 22 4.46 -1.67 -0.38
N GLN A 23 4.33 -2.21 -1.59
CA GLN A 23 3.52 -3.39 -1.85
C GLN A 23 3.97 -4.61 -1.02
N SER A 24 5.29 -4.80 -0.89
CA SER A 24 5.87 -5.90 -0.11
C SER A 24 5.58 -5.74 1.39
N LEU A 25 5.76 -4.53 1.93
CA LEU A 25 5.49 -4.22 3.33
C LEU A 25 4.00 -4.40 3.69
N MET A 26 3.09 -4.00 2.78
CA MET A 26 1.66 -4.22 2.98
C MET A 26 1.30 -5.71 2.98
N SER A 27 1.92 -6.49 2.10
CA SER A 27 1.76 -7.95 2.07
C SER A 27 2.24 -8.59 3.36
N GLU A 28 3.45 -8.23 3.82
CA GLU A 28 4.02 -8.71 5.08
C GLU A 28 3.14 -8.36 6.28
N ALA A 29 2.62 -7.13 6.34
CA ALA A 29 1.72 -6.70 7.41
C ALA A 29 0.44 -7.55 7.46
N LEU A 30 -0.14 -7.88 6.29
CA LEU A 30 -1.33 -8.74 6.21
C LEU A 30 -1.06 -10.19 6.64
N GLU A 31 0.16 -10.69 6.41
CA GLU A 31 0.55 -12.06 6.78
C GLU A 31 0.91 -12.20 8.26
N THR A 32 1.50 -11.15 8.86
CA THR A 32 2.11 -11.23 10.19
C THR A 32 1.37 -10.48 11.28
N GLY A 33 0.63 -9.43 10.94
CA GLY A 33 -0.11 -8.62 11.92
C GLY A 33 -1.41 -9.28 12.34
N ASP A 34 -1.87 -9.00 13.57
CA ASP A 34 -3.21 -9.35 14.03
C ASP A 34 -4.22 -8.22 13.77
N ASP A 35 -5.51 -8.46 14.02
CA ASP A 35 -6.56 -7.47 13.69
C ASP A 35 -6.47 -6.24 14.63
N CYS A 36 -6.01 -6.43 15.87
CA CYS A 36 -5.85 -5.37 16.86
C CYS A 36 -4.76 -4.36 16.44
N ASP A 37 -3.65 -4.86 15.89
CA ASP A 37 -2.56 -4.03 15.38
C ASP A 37 -3.02 -3.13 14.22
N PHE A 38 -3.90 -3.65 13.36
CA PHE A 38 -4.45 -2.90 12.22
C PHE A 38 -5.35 -1.75 12.69
N ASP A 39 -6.28 -2.05 13.60
CA ASP A 39 -7.22 -1.06 14.12
C ASP A 39 -6.53 0.02 14.99
N THR A 40 -5.50 -0.36 15.77
CA THR A 40 -4.89 0.55 16.76
C THR A 40 -3.62 1.25 16.30
N ARG A 41 -2.83 0.63 15.40
CA ARG A 41 -1.52 1.16 14.98
C ARG A 41 -1.49 1.58 13.53
N VAL A 42 -2.16 0.84 12.64
CA VAL A 42 -2.20 1.15 11.21
C VAL A 42 -3.29 2.18 10.90
N GLY A 43 -4.35 2.22 11.71
CA GLY A 43 -5.50 3.11 11.48
C GLY A 43 -6.34 2.69 10.28
N ALA A 44 -6.23 1.42 9.88
CA ALA A 44 -6.99 0.80 8.80
C ALA A 44 -7.18 -0.68 9.14
N THR A 45 -8.33 -1.22 8.78
CA THR A 45 -8.63 -2.65 8.93
C THR A 45 -7.81 -3.50 7.97
N LYS A 46 -7.61 -4.79 8.27
CA LYS A 46 -6.97 -5.73 7.33
C LYS A 46 -7.67 -5.81 5.99
N ASP A 47 -9.00 -5.72 5.98
CA ASP A 47 -9.77 -5.80 4.73
C ASP A 47 -9.58 -4.56 3.85
N GLU A 48 -9.46 -3.37 4.44
CA GLU A 48 -9.11 -2.15 3.70
C GLU A 48 -7.72 -2.27 3.07
N VAL A 49 -6.73 -2.74 3.83
CA VAL A 49 -5.36 -2.94 3.33
C VAL A 49 -5.32 -4.00 2.23
N ARG A 50 -6.06 -5.11 2.39
CA ARG A 50 -6.21 -6.15 1.38
C ARG A 50 -6.89 -5.64 0.11
N SER A 51 -7.92 -4.81 0.26
CA SER A 51 -8.62 -4.18 -0.86
C SER A 51 -7.69 -3.23 -1.61
N LEU A 52 -6.92 -2.41 -0.89
CA LEU A 52 -5.95 -1.50 -1.48
C LEU A 52 -4.89 -2.28 -2.27
N LEU A 53 -4.31 -3.34 -1.68
CA LEU A 53 -3.30 -4.16 -2.35
C LEU A 53 -3.82 -4.78 -3.66
N ARG A 54 -5.08 -5.25 -3.67
CA ARG A 54 -5.74 -5.79 -4.88
C ARG A 54 -6.03 -4.75 -5.95
N SER A 55 -6.14 -3.47 -5.57
CA SER A 55 -6.36 -2.37 -6.51
C SER A 55 -5.07 -1.87 -7.17
N LEU A 56 -3.90 -2.25 -6.64
CA LEU A 56 -2.62 -1.84 -7.18
C LEU A 56 -2.38 -2.51 -8.55
N PRO A 57 -1.84 -1.78 -9.53
CA PRO A 57 -1.53 -2.34 -10.84
C PRO A 57 -0.38 -3.34 -10.75
N ASP A 58 -0.50 -4.45 -11.50
CA ASP A 58 0.63 -5.35 -11.74
C ASP A 58 1.66 -4.64 -12.63
N LEU A 59 2.74 -4.16 -12.01
CA LEU A 59 3.86 -3.57 -12.74
C LEU A 59 4.83 -4.68 -13.14
N PRO A 60 5.27 -4.75 -14.41
CA PRO A 60 6.27 -5.75 -14.80
C PRO A 60 7.53 -5.60 -13.94
N LEU A 61 8.27 -6.67 -13.67
CA LEU A 61 9.52 -6.59 -12.90
C LEU A 61 10.67 -5.98 -13.73
N SER A 62 10.48 -5.84 -15.04
CA SER A 62 11.44 -5.25 -15.97
C SER A 62 10.86 -3.99 -16.62
N GLY A 63 11.59 -2.89 -16.55
CA GLY A 63 11.46 -1.77 -17.48
C GLY A 63 12.72 -1.75 -18.32
N GLY A 64 12.58 -1.68 -19.65
CA GLY A 64 13.70 -1.50 -20.58
C GLY A 64 14.34 -0.12 -20.49
#